data_AF-A0AAN7IC74-F1
#
_entry.id   AF-A0AAN7IC74-F1
#
_cell.length_a   1.000
_cell.length_b   1.000
_cell.length_c   1.000
_cell.angle_alpha   90.00
_cell.angle_beta   90.00
_cell.angle_gamma   90.00
#
_symmetry.space_group_name_H-M   'P 1'
#
loop_
_entity.id
_entity.type
_entity.pdbx_description
1 polymer ?
#
loop_
_entity_poly.entity_id
_entity_poly.type
_entity_poly.pdbx_seq_one_letter_code
_entity_poly.pdbx_strand_id
1 'polypeptide(L)'
;MEIECSLNMYEPNTQRVSNTTTLTICIFITQRYQLKIQPSQDVKIVLEDAISPRLCFHLKVPLSVVTAGLPHLRQNYVLKELYKINFDPTVSLYLKERIESWVLGELEKNGCKFNEGCEVVAELKVFKAESVGKEEFDRISCQILGPEGLNLLHWDPSYL
;
A
#
# COMPACT_ATOMS: atom_id res chain seq x y z
N MET A 1 0.91 10.56 -5.61
CA MET A 1 0.49 9.28 -5.03
C MET A 1 0.11 9.55 -3.59
N GLU A 2 -1.05 9.07 -3.17
CA GLU A 2 -1.55 9.19 -1.81
C GLU A 2 -1.57 7.79 -1.19
N ILE A 3 -1.13 7.68 0.06
CA ILE A 3 -1.05 6.41 0.79
C ILE A 3 -1.68 6.62 2.17
N GLU A 4 -2.72 5.86 2.47
CA GLU A 4 -3.36 5.81 3.78
C GLU A 4 -3.11 4.46 4.42
N CYS A 5 -2.71 4.44 5.69
CA CYS A 5 -2.53 3.20 6.44
C CYS A 5 -3.10 3.32 7.84
N SER A 6 -3.90 2.34 8.24
CA SER A 6 -4.36 2.14 9.61
C SER A 6 -3.86 0.81 10.14
N LEU A 7 -3.31 0.82 11.36
CA LEU A 7 -2.88 -0.38 12.07
C LEU A 7 -3.73 -0.55 13.33
N ASN A 8 -4.41 -1.69 13.43
CA ASN A 8 -5.29 -2.02 14.54
C ASN A 8 -4.89 -3.39 15.12
N MET A 9 -4.73 -3.46 16.44
CA MET A 9 -4.47 -4.72 17.14
C MET A 9 -5.80 -5.34 17.56
N TYR A 10 -5.95 -6.63 17.28
CA TYR A 10 -7.08 -7.43 17.72
C TYR A 10 -6.58 -8.49 18.70
N GLU A 11 -7.18 -8.50 19.87
CA GLU A 11 -6.89 -9.49 20.89
C GLU A 11 -7.62 -10.81 20.56
N PRO A 12 -7.01 -11.96 20.86
CA PRO A 12 -7.65 -13.24 20.66
C PRO A 12 -8.88 -13.37 21.57
N ASN A 13 -9.99 -13.91 21.02
CA ASN A 13 -11.21 -14.18 21.78
C ASN A 13 -11.04 -15.20 22.92
N THR A 14 -9.89 -15.88 23.00
CA THR A 14 -9.61 -16.92 23.99
C THR A 14 -8.57 -16.45 25.00
N GLN A 15 -8.91 -16.55 26.29
CA GLN A 15 -8.07 -16.20 27.46
C GLN A 15 -6.87 -17.13 27.70
N ARG A 16 -6.20 -17.64 26.65
CA ARG A 16 -4.90 -18.30 26.87
C ARG A 16 -3.84 -17.22 27.04
N VAL A 17 -3.50 -16.97 28.30
CA VAL A 17 -2.47 -16.02 28.72
C VAL A 17 -1.09 -16.66 28.56
N SER A 18 -0.68 -16.92 27.33
CA SER A 18 0.71 -17.25 26.97
C SER A 18 1.30 -16.07 26.23
N ASN A 19 2.55 -15.72 26.54
CA ASN A 19 3.25 -14.68 25.80
C ASN A 19 3.80 -15.26 24.49
N THR A 20 3.63 -14.55 23.39
CA THR A 20 4.29 -14.90 22.11
C THR A 20 5.64 -14.21 21.98
N THR A 21 6.57 -14.85 21.27
CA THR A 21 7.85 -14.26 20.85
C THR A 21 7.78 -13.67 19.44
N THR A 22 6.65 -13.82 18.75
CA THR A 22 6.43 -13.38 17.36
C THR A 22 5.11 -12.64 17.24
N LEU A 23 5.14 -11.46 16.64
CA LEU A 23 3.97 -10.68 16.27
C LEU A 23 3.56 -11.03 14.83
N THR A 24 2.30 -11.38 14.61
CA THR A 24 1.77 -11.59 13.25
C THR A 24 0.99 -10.34 12.84
N ILE A 25 1.42 -9.73 11.73
CA ILE A 25 0.78 -8.58 11.12
C ILE A 25 0.14 -9.03 9.81
N CYS A 26 -1.19 -8.97 9.74
CA CYS A 26 -1.98 -9.25 8.56
C CYS A 26 -2.21 -7.96 7.80
N ILE A 27 -1.59 -7.84 6.63
CA ILE A 27 -1.61 -6.62 5.83
C ILE A 27 -2.57 -6.82 4.67
N PHE A 28 -3.55 -5.92 4.60
CA PHE A 28 -4.53 -5.85 3.55
C PHE A 28 -4.35 -4.60 2.72
N ILE A 29 -4.27 -4.75 1.40
CA ILE A 29 -3.96 -3.65 0.51
C ILE A 29 -5.06 -3.51 -0.53
N THR A 30 -5.57 -2.29 -0.66
CA THR A 30 -6.45 -1.90 -1.76
C THR A 30 -5.73 -0.83 -2.58
N GLN A 31 -5.62 -1.05 -3.88
CA GLN A 31 -4.99 -0.10 -4.79
C GLN A 31 -6.05 0.48 -5.72
N ARG A 32 -6.03 1.80 -5.89
CA ARG A 32 -6.85 2.53 -6.85
C ARG A 32 -5.95 3.34 -7.76
N TYR A 33 -6.05 3.07 -9.06
CA TYR A 33 -5.31 3.74 -10.11
C TYR A 33 -6.24 4.65 -10.90
N GLN A 34 -5.84 5.90 -11.07
CA GLN A 34 -6.55 6.87 -11.90
C GLN A 34 -5.64 7.45 -12.97
N LEU A 35 -6.02 7.31 -14.24
CA LEU A 35 -5.36 8.01 -15.35
C LEU A 35 -6.15 9.29 -15.68
N LYS A 36 -5.45 10.43 -15.65
CA LYS A 36 -6.01 11.74 -15.95
C LYS A 36 -5.39 12.32 -17.20
N ILE A 37 -6.19 12.86 -18.11
CA ILE A 37 -5.73 13.66 -19.23
C ILE A 37 -5.81 15.13 -18.87
N GLN A 38 -4.73 15.85 -19.13
CA GLN A 38 -4.69 17.30 -19.10
C GLN A 38 -4.85 17.83 -20.54
N PRO A 39 -6.05 18.24 -20.97
CA PRO A 39 -6.22 19.06 -22.14
C PRO A 39 -5.58 20.43 -21.89
N SER A 40 -5.22 21.09 -22.99
CA SER A 40 -4.51 22.38 -23.03
C SER A 40 -5.33 23.59 -22.52
N GLN A 41 -6.34 23.37 -21.66
CA GLN A 41 -7.28 24.40 -21.19
C GLN A 41 -7.78 24.12 -19.75
N ASP A 42 -6.88 23.70 -18.84
CA ASP A 42 -7.13 23.52 -17.40
C ASP A 42 -8.16 22.45 -16.95
N VAL A 43 -8.85 21.76 -17.85
CA VAL A 43 -9.92 20.78 -17.50
C VAL A 43 -9.38 19.35 -17.38
N LYS A 44 -9.13 18.81 -16.18
CA LYS A 44 -8.70 17.39 -16.05
C LYS A 44 -9.83 16.42 -16.35
N ILE A 45 -9.57 15.42 -17.19
CA ILE A 45 -10.54 14.37 -17.51
C ILE A 45 -10.00 13.01 -17.07
N VAL A 46 -10.82 12.21 -16.38
CA VAL A 46 -10.45 10.87 -15.90
C VAL A 46 -10.85 9.84 -16.96
N LEU A 47 -9.90 9.02 -17.41
CA LEU A 47 -10.16 7.97 -18.40
C LEU A 47 -10.40 6.61 -17.78
N GLU A 48 -9.56 6.26 -16.82
CA GLU A 48 -9.55 4.93 -16.24
C GLU A 48 -9.48 5.07 -14.73
N ASP A 49 -10.41 4.40 -14.06
CA ASP A 49 -10.43 4.24 -12.61
C ASP A 49 -10.46 2.74 -12.32
N ALA A 50 -9.30 2.19 -11.98
CA ALA A 50 -9.13 0.78 -11.73
C ALA A 50 -8.91 0.55 -10.24
N ILE A 51 -9.81 -0.23 -9.62
CA ILE A 51 -9.62 -0.73 -8.25
C ILE A 51 -9.10 -2.16 -8.36
N SER A 52 -7.85 -2.37 -7.93
CA SER A 52 -7.26 -3.70 -7.90
C SER A 52 -7.87 -4.54 -6.77
N PRO A 53 -7.94 -5.88 -6.92
CA PRO A 53 -8.42 -6.76 -5.87
C PRO A 53 -7.59 -6.60 -4.59
N ARG A 54 -8.23 -6.83 -3.43
CA ARG A 54 -7.59 -6.72 -2.12
C ARG A 54 -6.48 -7.76 -1.99
N LEU A 55 -5.23 -7.32 -1.86
CA LEU A 55 -4.09 -8.19 -1.60
C LEU A 55 -3.97 -8.43 -0.09
N CYS A 56 -3.69 -9.67 0.31
CA CYS A 56 -3.53 -10.06 1.71
C CYS A 56 -2.19 -10.78 1.89
N PHE A 57 -1.43 -10.40 2.91
CA PHE A 57 -0.21 -11.12 3.29
C PHE A 57 0.04 -11.06 4.79
N HIS A 58 0.77 -12.05 5.29
CA HIS A 58 1.13 -12.14 6.70
C HIS A 58 2.62 -11.87 6.88
N LEU A 59 2.92 -10.85 7.66
CA LEU A 59 4.26 -10.52 8.11
C LEU A 59 4.44 -11.06 9.53
N LYS A 60 5.41 -11.93 9.75
CA LYS A 60 5.77 -12.42 11.09
C LYS A 60 6.99 -11.65 11.58
N VAL A 61 6.84 -10.84 12.62
CA VAL A 61 7.92 -10.04 13.21
C VAL A 61 8.39 -10.71 14.51
N PRO A 62 9.61 -11.27 14.57
CA PRO A 62 10.14 -11.78 15.83
C PRO A 62 10.38 -10.62 16.79
N LEU A 63 9.80 -10.68 17.99
CA LEU A 63 9.96 -9.62 18.99
C LEU A 63 11.42 -9.47 19.42
N SER A 64 12.19 -10.57 19.43
CA SER A 64 13.63 -10.56 19.70
C SER A 64 14.40 -9.65 18.73
N VAL A 65 13.99 -9.57 17.46
CA VAL A 65 14.60 -8.68 16.45
C VAL A 65 14.31 -7.21 16.77
N VAL A 66 13.16 -6.93 17.37
CA VAL A 66 12.73 -5.56 17.72
C VAL A 66 13.35 -5.11 19.05
N THR A 67 13.49 -6.02 20.01
CA THR A 67 13.94 -5.75 21.38
C THR A 67 15.45 -5.86 21.57
N ALA A 68 16.17 -6.50 20.64
CA ALA A 68 17.62 -6.71 20.76
C ALA A 68 18.48 -5.43 20.74
N GLY A 69 17.88 -4.23 20.67
CA GLY A 69 18.63 -2.96 20.72
C GLY A 69 19.60 -2.78 19.53
N LEU A 70 19.39 -3.52 18.44
CA LEU A 70 20.17 -3.47 17.21
C LEU A 70 19.30 -2.85 16.11
N PRO A 71 19.30 -1.50 15.96
CA PRO A 71 18.40 -0.80 15.04
C PRO A 71 18.51 -1.30 13.59
N HIS A 72 19.71 -1.73 13.20
CA HIS A 72 20.01 -2.21 11.85
C HIS A 72 19.38 -3.58 11.52
N LEU A 73 19.20 -4.47 12.49
CA LEU A 73 18.50 -5.76 12.27
C LEU A 73 16.99 -5.54 12.14
N ARG A 74 16.44 -4.62 12.94
CA ARG A 74 15.03 -4.20 12.88
C ARG A 74 14.69 -3.54 11.55
N GLN A 75 15.51 -2.56 11.13
CA GLN A 75 15.27 -1.74 9.94
C GLN A 75 15.28 -2.55 8.63
N ASN A 76 16.06 -3.63 8.57
CA ASN A 76 16.20 -4.42 7.35
C ASN A 76 15.22 -5.59 7.27
N TYR A 77 14.72 -6.09 8.42
CA TYR A 77 13.84 -7.25 8.43
C TYR A 77 12.48 -6.96 7.78
N VAL A 78 11.77 -5.95 8.28
CA VAL A 78 10.43 -5.59 7.77
C VAL A 78 10.50 -5.26 6.29
N LEU A 79 11.47 -4.44 5.89
CA LEU A 79 11.65 -4.06 4.50
C LEU A 79 11.97 -5.26 3.59
N LYS A 80 12.82 -6.19 4.03
CA LYS A 80 13.14 -7.41 3.28
C LYS A 80 11.91 -8.31 3.09
N GLU A 81 11.07 -8.43 4.10
CA GLU A 81 9.82 -9.20 3.98
C GLU A 81 8.82 -8.50 3.04
N LEU A 82 8.71 -7.16 3.11
CA LEU A 82 7.86 -6.38 2.20
C LEU A 82 8.31 -6.47 0.73
N TYR A 83 9.63 -6.51 0.47
CA TYR A 83 10.15 -6.65 -0.90
C TYR A 83 9.77 -7.96 -1.58
N LYS A 84 9.41 -9.02 -0.84
CA LYS A 84 8.94 -10.28 -1.42
C LYS A 84 7.61 -10.14 -2.17
N ILE A 85 6.88 -9.06 -1.90
CA ILE A 85 5.51 -8.86 -2.38
C ILE A 85 5.50 -7.96 -3.63
N ASN A 86 6.69 -7.57 -4.12
CA ASN A 86 6.89 -6.77 -5.34
C ASN A 86 6.01 -5.51 -5.40
N PHE A 87 5.88 -4.81 -4.27
CA PHE A 87 5.20 -3.52 -4.22
C PHE A 87 6.03 -2.41 -4.84
N ASP A 88 5.34 -1.32 -5.19
CA ASP A 88 5.97 -0.03 -5.43
C ASP A 88 6.96 0.30 -4.28
N PRO A 89 8.21 0.71 -4.58
CA PRO A 89 9.22 0.97 -3.56
C PRO A 89 8.80 2.03 -2.53
N THR A 90 8.05 3.06 -2.96
CA THR A 90 7.57 4.12 -2.08
C THR A 90 6.51 3.58 -1.13
N VAL A 91 5.61 2.70 -1.60
CA VAL A 91 4.63 2.02 -0.74
C VAL A 91 5.32 1.12 0.28
N SER A 92 6.34 0.38 -0.15
CA SER A 92 7.13 -0.51 0.72
C SER A 92 7.83 0.27 1.84
N LEU A 93 8.45 1.40 1.50
CA LEU A 93 9.14 2.24 2.46
C LEU A 93 8.16 2.88 3.47
N TYR A 94 7.03 3.40 2.98
CA TYR A 94 5.99 3.97 3.84
C TYR A 94 5.44 2.92 4.83
N LEU A 95 5.11 1.73 4.33
CA LEU A 95 4.56 0.66 5.17
C LEU A 95 5.58 0.17 6.21
N LYS A 96 6.86 0.08 5.84
CA LYS A 96 7.95 -0.22 6.77
C LYS A 96 7.97 0.76 7.93
N GLU A 97 8.01 2.06 7.65
CA GLU A 97 8.07 3.11 8.69
C GLU A 97 6.86 3.05 9.63
N ARG A 98 5.66 2.85 9.06
CA ARG A 98 4.43 2.71 9.83
C ARG A 98 4.43 1.49 10.74
N ILE A 99 4.80 0.32 10.24
CA ILE A 99 4.89 -0.91 11.03
C ILE A 99 5.93 -0.77 12.12
N GLU A 100 7.14 -0.27 11.81
CA GLU A 100 8.21 -0.10 12.79
C GLU A 100 7.82 0.86 13.90
N SER A 101 7.27 2.03 13.56
CA SER A 101 6.81 3.02 14.52
C SER A 101 5.71 2.47 15.41
N TRP A 102 4.74 1.73 14.84
CA TRP A 102 3.65 1.14 15.59
C TRP A 102 4.14 0.07 16.57
N VAL A 103 4.98 -0.87 16.10
CA VAL A 103 5.51 -1.95 16.96
C VAL A 103 6.35 -1.36 18.10
N LEU A 104 7.14 -0.31 17.84
CA LEU A 104 7.90 0.37 18.88
C LEU A 104 6.99 1.02 19.92
N GLY A 105 5.96 1.75 19.47
CA GLY A 105 4.99 2.37 20.38
C GLY A 105 4.28 1.35 21.26
N GLU A 106 3.95 0.17 20.73
CA GLU A 106 3.32 -0.89 21.53
C GLU A 106 4.28 -1.57 22.50
N LEU A 107 5.55 -1.74 22.13
CA LEU A 107 6.57 -2.24 23.04
C LEU A 107 6.84 -1.28 24.20
N GLU A 108 6.85 0.03 23.94
CA GLU A 108 7.03 1.06 24.97
C GLU A 108 5.85 1.09 25.96
N LYS A 109 4.62 0.86 25.49
CA LYS A 109 3.42 0.86 26.33
C LYS A 109 3.25 -0.43 27.14
N ASN A 110 3.39 -1.57 26.49
CA ASN A 110 2.98 -2.87 27.06
C ASN A 110 4.16 -3.73 27.53
N GLY A 111 5.40 -3.33 27.21
CA GLY A 111 6.57 -4.20 27.31
C GLY A 111 6.51 -5.34 26.29
N CYS A 112 7.52 -6.23 26.30
CA CYS A 112 7.62 -7.36 25.38
C CYS A 112 6.59 -8.49 25.66
N LYS A 113 5.37 -8.16 26.08
CA LYS A 113 4.34 -9.09 26.52
C LYS A 113 3.13 -8.96 25.61
N PHE A 114 3.16 -9.67 24.49
CA PHE A 114 2.00 -9.82 23.62
C PHE A 114 1.34 -11.18 23.89
N ASN A 115 0.01 -11.21 23.95
CA ASN A 115 -0.72 -12.46 24.11
C ASN A 115 -0.58 -13.31 22.84
N GLU A 116 -0.48 -14.63 23.02
CA GLU A 116 -0.49 -15.60 21.94
C GLU A 116 -1.83 -15.53 21.20
N GLY A 117 -1.77 -15.39 19.87
CA GLY A 117 -2.97 -15.18 19.05
C GLY A 117 -3.36 -13.71 18.86
N CYS A 118 -2.59 -12.75 19.38
CA CYS A 118 -2.72 -11.36 18.96
C CYS A 118 -2.46 -11.23 17.45
N GLU A 119 -3.40 -10.61 16.75
CA GLU A 119 -3.32 -10.32 15.33
C GLU A 119 -3.32 -8.81 15.15
N VAL A 120 -2.32 -8.30 14.44
CA VAL A 120 -2.29 -6.89 14.05
C VAL A 120 -2.75 -6.81 12.62
N VAL A 121 -3.83 -6.07 12.38
CA VAL A 121 -4.32 -5.84 11.02
C VAL A 121 -3.85 -4.48 10.55
N ALA A 122 -3.09 -4.46 9.46
CA ALA A 122 -2.70 -3.24 8.77
C ALA A 122 -3.51 -3.12 7.49
N GLU A 123 -4.39 -2.13 7.42
CA GLU A 123 -5.14 -1.81 6.21
C GLU A 123 -4.45 -0.64 5.49
N LEU A 124 -4.10 -0.87 4.24
CA LEU A 124 -3.39 0.08 3.38
C LEU A 124 -4.25 0.39 2.16
N LYS A 125 -4.48 1.68 1.92
CA LYS A 125 -5.12 2.18 0.71
C LYS A 125 -4.08 2.99 -0.06
N VAL A 126 -3.78 2.55 -1.27
CA VAL A 126 -2.85 3.24 -2.17
C VAL A 126 -3.64 3.85 -3.30
N PHE A 127 -3.58 5.16 -3.42
CA PHE A 127 -4.20 5.91 -4.52
C PHE A 127 -3.12 6.49 -5.42
N LYS A 128 -3.05 6.01 -6.65
CA LYS A 128 -2.10 6.48 -7.65
C LYS A 128 -2.87 7.19 -8.77
N ALA A 129 -2.74 8.51 -8.82
CA ALA A 129 -3.21 9.30 -9.94
C ALA A 129 -2.01 9.67 -10.83
N GLU A 130 -2.07 9.31 -12.10
CA GLU A 130 -1.11 9.71 -13.13
C GLU A 130 -1.77 10.69 -14.09
N SER A 131 -1.00 11.66 -14.60
CA SER A 131 -1.49 12.63 -15.57
C SER A 131 -0.66 12.59 -16.85
N VAL A 132 -1.34 12.51 -17.98
CA VAL A 132 -0.74 12.55 -19.31
C VAL A 132 -1.29 13.77 -20.06
N GLY A 133 -0.42 14.46 -20.81
CA GLY A 133 -0.84 15.54 -21.71
C GLY A 133 -1.62 14.97 -22.89
N LYS A 134 -2.59 15.72 -23.40
CA LYS A 134 -3.41 15.27 -24.55
C LYS A 134 -2.54 14.81 -25.74
N GLU A 135 -1.55 15.60 -26.13
CA GLU A 135 -0.65 15.27 -27.26
C GLU A 135 0.09 13.95 -27.05
N GLU A 136 0.54 13.69 -25.82
CA GLU A 136 1.24 12.46 -25.45
C GLU A 136 0.29 11.26 -25.47
N PHE A 137 -0.93 11.43 -24.96
CA PHE A 137 -1.95 10.40 -25.00
C PHE A 137 -2.36 10.07 -26.43
N ASP A 138 -2.58 11.09 -27.27
CA ASP A 138 -2.92 10.92 -28.68
C ASP A 138 -1.80 10.15 -29.40
N ARG A 139 -0.53 10.50 -29.12
CA ARG A 139 0.64 9.80 -29.67
C ARG A 139 0.69 8.31 -29.27
N ILE A 140 0.51 8.00 -27.99
CA ILE A 140 0.53 6.61 -27.48
C ILE A 140 -0.66 5.82 -28.07
N SER A 141 -1.85 6.44 -28.13
CA SER A 141 -3.05 5.82 -28.69
C SER A 141 -2.88 5.46 -30.16
N CYS A 142 -2.26 6.33 -30.96
CA CYS A 142 -1.91 6.05 -32.35
C CYS A 142 -0.98 4.85 -32.50
N GLN A 143 -0.03 4.67 -31.58
CA GLN A 143 0.93 3.56 -31.61
C GLN A 143 0.27 2.22 -31.29
N ILE A 144 -0.73 2.20 -30.40
CA ILE A 144 -1.40 0.98 -29.95
C ILE A 144 -2.50 0.56 -30.93
N LEU A 145 -3.35 1.49 -31.35
CA LEU A 145 -4.57 1.20 -32.11
C LEU A 145 -4.43 1.46 -33.63
N GLY A 146 -3.29 2.02 -34.07
CA GLY A 146 -3.10 2.50 -35.43
C GLY A 146 -3.88 3.79 -35.75
N PRO A 147 -3.73 4.35 -36.96
CA PRO A 147 -4.35 5.62 -37.35
C PRO A 147 -5.88 5.59 -37.38
N GLU A 148 -6.51 4.41 -37.50
CA GLU A 148 -7.97 4.26 -37.49
C GLU A 148 -8.59 4.28 -36.09
N GLY A 149 -7.80 3.97 -35.04
CA GLY A 149 -8.26 3.94 -33.64
C GLY A 149 -8.49 5.32 -33.01
N LEU A 150 -7.95 6.38 -33.60
CA LEU A 150 -8.15 7.77 -33.16
C LEU A 150 -9.63 8.19 -33.18
N ASN A 151 -10.41 7.66 -34.14
CA ASN A 151 -11.83 8.00 -34.29
C ASN A 151 -12.73 7.34 -33.23
N LEU A 152 -12.28 6.26 -32.59
CA LEU A 152 -13.00 5.59 -31.50
C LEU A 152 -12.82 6.32 -30.16
N LEU A 153 -11.79 7.13 -30.04
CA LEU A 153 -11.48 7.94 -28.85
C LEU A 153 -11.98 9.39 -29.00
N HIS A 154 -12.92 9.64 -29.93
CA HIS A 154 -13.49 10.97 -30.14
C HIS A 154 -14.05 11.51 -28.83
N TRP A 155 -13.26 12.40 -28.24
CA TRP A 155 -13.56 13.03 -26.97
C TRP A 155 -14.62 14.08 -27.22
N ASP A 156 -15.83 13.83 -26.71
CA ASP A 156 -16.88 14.84 -26.73
C ASP A 156 -16.92 15.54 -25.36
N PRO A 157 -16.38 16.77 -25.25
CA PRO A 157 -16.41 17.55 -24.01
C PRO A 157 -17.83 17.97 -23.58
N SER A 158 -18.85 17.68 -24.39
CA SER A 158 -20.26 17.98 -24.11
C SER A 158 -20.91 17.08 -23.04
N TYR A 159 -20.23 16.03 -22.59
CA TYR A 159 -20.75 15.06 -21.61
C TYR A 159 -20.28 15.29 -20.16
N LEU A 160 -19.79 16.48 -19.83
CA LEU A 160 -19.48 16.93 -18.46
C LEU A 160 -20.40 18.05 -18.00
#